data_AF-A0A840G2J2-F1
#
_entry.id   AF-A0A840G2J2-F1
#
_cell.length_a   1.000
_cell.length_b   1.000
_cell.length_c   1.000
_cell.angle_alpha   90.00
_cell.angle_beta   90.00
_cell.angle_gamma   90.00
#
_symmetry.space_group_name_H-M   'P 1'
#
loop_
_entity.id
_entity.type
_entity.pdbx_description
1 polymer ?
#
loop_
_entity_poly.entity_id
_entity_poly.type
_entity_poly.pdbx_seq_one_letter_code
_entity_poly.pdbx_strand_id
1 'polypeptide(L)' 'MAAAQWKLWLVLDPRTVMIGTAVWLGVLALLIHFLCLGTERFNWIDTGPNPNKKVAVMQVPATPAPASLVA' A
#
# COMPACT_ATOMS: atom_id res chain seq x y z
N MET A 1 -42.41 -6.40 4.36
CA MET A 1 -41.50 -5.28 4.69
C MET A 1 -40.60 -4.97 3.50
N ALA A 2 -41.19 -4.68 2.35
CA ALA A 2 -40.48 -4.51 1.10
C ALA A 2 -40.80 -3.14 0.49
N ALA A 3 -39.81 -2.58 -0.21
CA ALA A 3 -39.92 -1.49 -1.19
C ALA A 3 -39.97 -0.02 -0.70
N ALA A 4 -39.15 0.36 0.28
CA ALA A 4 -38.67 1.76 0.34
C ALA A 4 -37.47 2.02 -0.61
N GLN A 5 -36.96 0.97 -1.27
CA GLN A 5 -35.77 0.98 -2.13
C GLN A 5 -35.86 1.98 -3.29
N TRP A 6 -37.05 2.20 -3.87
CA TRP A 6 -37.20 3.11 -5.02
C TRP A 6 -37.16 4.60 -4.60
N LYS A 7 -37.53 4.91 -3.35
CA LYS A 7 -37.46 6.27 -2.80
C LYS A 7 -36.02 6.73 -2.56
N LEU A 8 -35.06 5.79 -2.54
CA LEU A 8 -33.64 6.08 -2.49
C LEU A 8 -33.22 7.00 -3.65
N TRP A 9 -33.82 6.81 -4.83
CA TRP A 9 -33.59 7.64 -6.02
C TRP A 9 -34.23 9.04 -5.96
N LEU A 10 -35.13 9.31 -5.00
CA LEU A 10 -35.67 10.65 -4.79
C LEU A 10 -34.77 11.52 -3.91
N VAL A 11 -33.93 10.89 -3.07
CA VAL A 11 -33.01 11.60 -2.16
C VAL A 11 -31.61 11.66 -2.73
N LEU A 12 -31.20 10.63 -3.48
CA LEU A 12 -29.91 10.57 -4.14
C LEU A 12 -30.07 11.02 -5.59
N ASP A 13 -29.65 12.25 -5.88
CA ASP A 13 -29.54 12.75 -7.25
C ASP A 13 -28.70 11.77 -8.10
N PRO A 14 -29.25 11.20 -9.18
CA PRO A 14 -28.64 10.07 -9.90
C PRO A 14 -27.25 10.40 -10.46
N ARG A 15 -27.03 11.67 -10.83
CA ARG A 15 -25.73 12.18 -11.26
C ARG A 15 -24.67 12.05 -10.15
N THR A 16 -25.03 12.43 -8.93
CA THR A 16 -24.11 12.44 -7.78
C THR A 16 -23.74 11.03 -7.37
N VAL A 17 -24.65 10.06 -7.49
CA VAL A 17 -24.35 8.65 -7.20
C VAL A 17 -23.37 8.06 -8.20
N MET A 18 -23.54 8.34 -9.49
CA MET A 18 -22.62 7.85 -10.53
C MET A 18 -21.22 8.45 -10.35
N ILE A 19 -21.14 9.77 -10.13
CA ILE A 19 -19.85 10.46 -9.91
C ILE A 19 -19.23 10.02 -8.58
N GLY A 20 -20.00 9.97 -7.50
CA GLY A 20 -19.54 9.55 -6.18
C GLY A 20 -18.99 8.13 -6.19
N THR A 21 -19.64 7.21 -6.90
CA THR A 21 -19.15 5.83 -7.07
C THR A 21 -17.88 5.79 -7.91
N ALA A 22 -17.83 6.51 -9.04
CA ALA A 22 -16.64 6.57 -9.89
C ALA A 22 -15.44 7.18 -9.15
N VAL A 23 -15.64 8.25 -8.39
CA VAL A 23 -14.60 8.91 -7.59
C VAL A 23 -14.19 8.01 -6.42
N TRP A 24 -15.13 7.37 -5.72
CA TRP A 24 -14.81 6.47 -4.62
C TRP A 24 -13.91 5.32 -5.08
N LEU A 25 -14.32 4.61 -6.14
CA LEU A 25 -13.53 3.52 -6.68
C LEU A 25 -12.22 4.02 -7.30
N GLY A 26 -12.24 5.18 -7.95
CA GLY A 26 -11.04 5.79 -8.54
C GLY A 26 -9.99 6.18 -7.50
N VAL A 27 -10.40 6.84 -6.41
CA VAL A 27 -9.51 7.21 -5.29
C VAL A 27 -8.98 5.96 -4.61
N LEU A 28 -9.82 4.95 -4.34
CA LEU A 28 -9.40 3.69 -3.76
C LEU A 28 -8.36 2.98 -4.64
N ALA A 29 -8.61 2.93 -5.96
CA ALA A 29 -7.68 2.35 -6.92
C ALA A 29 -6.34 3.09 -6.91
N LEU A 30 -6.33 4.42 -7.04
CA LEU A 30 -5.12 5.22 -7.05
C LEU A 30 -4.31 5.05 -5.75
N LEU A 31 -4.98 5.06 -4.59
CA LEU A 31 -4.33 4.87 -3.29
C LEU A 31 -3.58 3.53 -3.21
N ILE A 32 -4.18 2.44 -3.72
CA ILE A 32 -3.53 1.14 -3.78
C ILE A 32 -2.35 1.14 -4.77
N HIS A 33 -2.50 1.79 -5.93
CA HIS A 33 -1.42 1.88 -6.93
C HIS A 33 -0.22 2.66 -6.38
N PHE A 34 -0.46 3.79 -5.72
CA PHE A 34 0.60 4.59 -5.09
C PHE A 34 1.27 3.85 -3.94
N LEU A 35 0.52 3.06 -3.16
CA LEU A 35 1.12 2.20 -2.14
C LEU A 35 2.05 1.15 -2.75
N CYS A 36 1.64 0.53 -3.86
CA CYS A 36 2.43 -0.47 -4.56
C CYS A 36 3.71 0.13 -5.17
N LEU A 37 3.57 1.24 -5.91
CA LEU A 37 4.66 1.97 -6.57
C LEU A 37 5.63 2.64 -5.57
N GLY A 38 5.16 3.05 -4.39
CA GLY A 38 6.01 3.61 -3.35
C GLY A 38 6.90 2.57 -2.66
N THR A 39 6.53 1.28 -2.72
CA THR A 39 7.34 0.21 -2.14
C THR A 39 8.39 -0.27 -3.09
N GLU A 40 9.57 -0.51 -2.55
CA GLU A 40 10.68 -0.79 -3.42
C GLU A 40 10.73 -2.21 -4.01
N ARG A 41 9.80 -3.08 -3.60
CA ARG A 41 9.63 -4.45 -4.10
C ARG A 41 8.53 -4.54 -5.16
N PHE A 42 7.48 -3.73 -5.05
CA PHE A 42 6.32 -3.79 -5.93
C PHE A 42 6.24 -2.61 -6.91
N ASN A 43 7.22 -1.72 -6.90
CA ASN A 43 7.37 -0.67 -7.91
C ASN A 43 7.76 -1.28 -9.27
N TRP A 44 6.76 -1.48 -10.11
CA TRP A 44 6.95 -2.05 -11.45
C TRP A 44 7.44 -1.02 -12.49
N ILE A 45 7.38 0.28 -12.17
CA ILE A 45 7.83 1.36 -13.07
C ILE A 45 9.34 1.60 -12.90
N ASP A 46 9.88 1.35 -11.70
CA ASP A 46 11.31 1.40 -11.38
C ASP A 46 11.90 -0.01 -11.45
N THR A 47 12.21 -0.47 -12.67
CA THR A 47 12.85 -1.77 -12.94
C THR A 47 14.38 -1.65 -13.02
N GLY A 48 14.97 -0.82 -12.15
CA GLY A 48 16.42 -0.71 -11.97
C GLY A 48 16.86 -1.38 -10.66
N PRO A 49 18.00 -2.09 -10.60
CA PRO A 49 18.56 -2.53 -9.33
C PRO A 49 18.94 -1.27 -8.55
N ASN A 50 18.07 -0.77 -7.68
CA ASN A 50 18.34 0.45 -6.92
C ASN A 50 19.58 0.21 -6.02
N PRO A 51 20.77 0.74 -6.38
CA PRO A 51 21.98 0.51 -5.60
C PRO A 51 21.94 1.30 -4.27
N ASN A 52 20.92 2.14 -4.07
CA ASN A 52 20.69 2.90 -2.84
C ASN A 52 19.76 2.20 -1.85
N LYS A 53 19.33 0.96 -2.13
CA LYS A 53 18.73 0.09 -1.11
C LYS A 53 19.78 -0.35 -0.10
N LYS A 54 20.09 0.55 0.84
CA LYS A 54 20.65 0.13 2.12
C LYS A 54 19.52 -0.59 2.84
N VAL A 55 19.42 -1.90 2.60
CA VAL A 55 18.75 -2.80 3.53
C VAL A 55 19.39 -2.47 4.87
N ALA A 56 18.61 -1.91 5.80
CA ALA A 56 19.07 -1.72 7.16
C ALA A 56 19.31 -3.13 7.71
N VAL A 57 20.53 -3.64 7.48
CA VAL A 57 21.04 -4.80 8.17
C VAL A 57 20.97 -4.39 9.62
N MET A 58 20.04 -4.98 10.35
CA MET A 58 20.06 -4.92 11.80
C MET A 58 21.40 -5.52 12.20
N GLN A 59 22.38 -4.65 12.45
CA GLN A 59 23.70 -5.02 12.91
C GLN A 59 23.48 -5.57 14.31
N VAL A 60 23.35 -6.90 14.41
CA VAL A 60 23.57 -7.59 15.65
C VAL A 60 25.03 -7.29 15.99
N PRO A 61 25.34 -6.57 17.08
CA PRO A 61 26.71 -6.29 17.44
C PRO A 61 27.43 -7.62 17.58
N ALA A 62 28.48 -7.82 16.78
CA ALA A 62 29.35 -8.96 16.93
C ALA A 62 29.99 -8.87 18.32
N THR A 63 29.51 -9.68 19.25
CA THR A 63 30.20 -9.94 20.50
C THR A 63 31.56 -10.53 20.12
N PRO A 64 32.70 -9.92 20.50
CA PRO A 64 33.99 -10.54 20.26
C PRO A 64 34.05 -11.86 21.03
N ALA A 65 34.28 -12.96 20.31
CA ALA A 65 34.49 -14.27 20.90
C ALA A 65 35.66 -14.19 21.90
N PRO A 66 35.51 -14.69 23.14
CA PRO A 66 36.64 -14.77 24.05
C PRO A 66 37.66 -15.74 23.45
N ALA A 67 38.88 -15.24 23.28
CA ALA A 67 40.04 -15.98 22.81
C ALA A 67 40.21 -17.31 23.57
N SER A 68 40.54 -18.35 22.81
CA SER A 68 40.96 -19.66 23.28
C SER A 68 41.87 -19.61 24.51
N LEU A 69 41.49 -20.28 25.60
CA LEU A 69 42.43 -20.79 26.59
C LEU A 69 42.87 -22.18 26.13
N VAL A 70 44.00 -22.20 25.44
CA VAL A 70 44.86 -23.39 25.32
C VAL A 70 45.37 -23.71 26.72
N ALA A 71 45.01 -24.86 27.25
CA ALA A 71 45.63 -25.52 28.39
C ALA A 71 45.61 -27.03 28.15
#